data_AF-A0A1H0DQI1-F1
#
_entry.id   AF-A0A1H0DQI1-F1
#
_cell.length_a   1.000
_cell.length_b   1.000
_cell.length_c   1.000
_cell.angle_alpha   90.00
_cell.angle_beta   90.00
_cell.angle_gamma   90.00
#
_symmetry.space_group_name_H-M   'P 1'
#
loop_
_entity.id
_entity.type
_entity.pdbx_description
1 polymer ?
#
loop_
_entity_poly.entity_id
_entity_poly.type
_entity_poly.pdbx_seq_one_letter_code
_entity_poly.pdbx_strand_id
1 'polypeptide(L)'
;MAYSEDHIALAAEYALGTLDAGERSQVETMMAVDTEFTGIVHAWEYRLGVLNQMVGSVEPRPIVWENIKAAIGHSGEQAPLVLPETTPPVVPVVEQAPLAAGPSDDSNVIQLSGRLKRMRTLASVATALAAALVAMLAIQVYSPDLLPDGLRAKPRIQTVEVKTPAPPATPSAQYVALLQGSGGGGPAFILTVDAATKNFTVRKVGADAAEAGKSFELWLISDRLPQPRSLGVIGAGDFTARPVLSSYDANTINAATYAVTVEQAGGSPDGKPHSTPIYTGKLIETVPAAR
;
A
#
# COMPACT_ATOMS: atom_id res chain seq x y z
N MET A 1 2.38 -4.58 19.36
CA MET A 1 3.66 -4.53 20.13
C MET A 1 4.68 -3.80 19.27
N ALA A 2 5.70 -3.13 19.79
CA ALA A 2 6.70 -2.52 18.90
C ALA A 2 7.54 -3.61 18.22
N TYR A 3 7.47 -3.74 16.90
CA TYR A 3 8.32 -4.65 16.12
C TYR A 3 9.76 -4.16 16.12
N SER A 4 10.72 -5.10 16.23
CA SER A 4 12.15 -4.79 16.05
C SER A 4 12.45 -4.40 14.60
N GLU A 5 13.57 -3.72 14.39
CA GLU A 5 14.07 -3.40 13.04
C GLU A 5 14.23 -4.67 12.18
N ASP A 6 14.66 -5.78 12.77
CA ASP A 6 14.81 -7.06 12.06
C ASP A 6 13.48 -7.56 11.48
N HIS A 7 12.37 -7.44 12.22
CA HIS A 7 11.04 -7.84 11.71
C HIS A 7 10.59 -6.93 10.57
N ILE A 8 10.92 -5.63 10.66
CA ILE A 8 10.57 -4.65 9.61
C ILE A 8 11.39 -4.90 8.34
N ALA A 9 12.67 -5.25 8.50
CA ALA A 9 13.54 -5.65 7.39
C ALA A 9 13.05 -6.94 6.73
N LEU A 10 12.72 -7.96 7.53
CA LEU A 10 12.18 -9.22 7.04
C LEU A 10 10.87 -9.03 6.24
N ALA A 11 9.99 -8.14 6.70
CA ALA A 11 8.78 -7.78 5.96
C ALA A 11 9.07 -7.09 4.62
N ALA A 12 10.10 -6.23 4.57
CA ALA A 12 10.52 -5.57 3.34
C ALA A 12 11.12 -6.55 2.33
N GLU A 13 11.96 -7.48 2.80
CA GLU A 13 12.57 -8.53 1.96
C GLU A 13 11.53 -9.53 1.45
N TYR A 14 10.53 -9.86 2.27
CA TYR A 14 9.39 -10.63 1.83
C TYR A 14 8.64 -9.93 0.68
N ALA A 15 8.34 -8.64 0.84
CA ALA A 15 7.65 -7.82 -0.17
C ALA A 15 8.47 -7.65 -1.46
N LEU A 16 9.80 -7.55 -1.37
CA LEU A 16 10.72 -7.54 -2.51
C LEU A 16 10.85 -8.93 -3.17
N GLY A 17 10.44 -9.98 -2.47
CA GLY A 17 10.53 -11.36 -2.92
C GLY A 17 11.95 -11.95 -2.86
N THR A 18 12.86 -11.35 -2.09
CA THR A 18 14.28 -11.73 -2.02
C THR A 18 14.59 -12.83 -1.00
N LEU A 19 13.62 -13.18 -0.15
CA LEU A 19 13.76 -14.25 0.85
C LEU A 19 13.85 -15.64 0.21
N ASP A 20 14.57 -16.53 0.89
CA ASP A 20 14.57 -17.95 0.54
C ASP A 20 13.23 -18.64 0.92
N ALA A 21 13.07 -19.89 0.52
CA ALA A 21 11.82 -20.62 0.71
C ALA A 21 11.48 -20.87 2.20
N GLY A 22 12.48 -21.08 3.05
CA GLY A 22 12.30 -21.30 4.48
C GLY A 22 11.90 -20.01 5.20
N GLU A 23 12.62 -18.93 4.91
CA GLU A 23 12.32 -17.60 5.46
C GLU A 23 10.94 -17.11 5.01
N ARG A 24 10.60 -17.29 3.73
CA ARG A 24 9.27 -16.98 3.20
C ARG A 24 8.17 -17.72 3.97
N SER A 25 8.34 -19.02 4.21
CA SER A 25 7.37 -19.82 4.97
C SER A 25 7.23 -19.35 6.43
N GLN A 26 8.33 -18.90 7.05
CA GLN A 26 8.31 -18.30 8.38
C GLN A 26 7.45 -17.03 8.42
N VAL A 27 7.63 -16.14 7.43
CA VAL A 27 6.84 -14.90 7.31
C VAL A 27 5.36 -15.22 7.08
N GLU A 28 5.04 -16.16 6.19
CA GLU A 28 3.65 -16.59 5.94
C GLU A 28 2.98 -17.15 7.20
N THR A 29 3.70 -17.96 7.98
CA THR A 29 3.21 -18.47 9.26
C THR A 29 2.96 -17.34 10.24
N MET A 30 3.86 -16.35 10.30
CA MET A 30 3.70 -15.18 11.15
C MET A 30 2.49 -14.34 10.70
N MET A 31 2.28 -14.13 9.41
CA MET A 31 1.10 -13.43 8.87
C MET A 31 -0.21 -14.16 9.16
N ALA A 32 -0.22 -15.50 9.18
CA ALA A 32 -1.41 -16.28 9.53
C ALA A 32 -1.86 -16.08 10.99
N VAL A 33 -0.94 -15.70 11.88
CA VAL A 33 -1.19 -15.54 13.31
C VAL A 33 -1.28 -14.05 13.72
N ASP A 34 -0.50 -13.18 13.08
CA ASP A 34 -0.33 -11.78 13.44
C ASP A 34 -0.81 -10.84 12.32
N THR A 35 -1.99 -10.25 12.54
CA THR A 35 -2.59 -9.25 11.65
C THR A 35 -1.85 -7.92 11.65
N GLU A 36 -1.20 -7.54 12.76
CA GLU A 36 -0.43 -6.29 12.86
C GLU A 36 0.86 -6.40 12.00
N PHE A 37 1.52 -7.56 12.03
CA PHE A 37 2.66 -7.86 11.17
C PHE A 37 2.26 -7.93 9.68
N THR A 38 1.11 -8.54 9.38
CA THR A 38 0.53 -8.54 8.02
C THR A 38 0.35 -7.12 7.47
N GLY A 39 -0.07 -6.18 8.32
CA GLY A 39 -0.16 -4.76 7.97
C GLY A 39 1.19 -4.13 7.56
N ILE A 40 2.29 -4.56 8.18
CA ILE A 40 3.65 -4.08 7.84
C ILE A 40 4.07 -4.59 6.46
N VAL A 41 3.82 -5.88 6.17
CA VAL A 41 4.10 -6.47 4.86
C VAL A 41 3.31 -5.76 3.77
N HIS A 42 2.00 -5.58 3.96
CA HIS A 42 1.15 -4.87 2.99
C HIS A 42 1.59 -3.42 2.77
N ALA A 43 2.07 -2.73 3.82
CA ALA A 43 2.58 -1.38 3.69
C ALA A 43 3.85 -1.33 2.80
N TRP A 44 4.72 -2.34 2.89
CA TRP A 44 5.88 -2.47 2.01
C TRP A 44 5.49 -2.81 0.58
N GLU A 45 4.59 -3.78 0.37
CA GLU A 45 4.06 -4.13 -0.95
C GLU A 45 3.42 -2.93 -1.65
N TYR A 46 2.65 -2.11 -0.92
CA TYR A 46 2.05 -0.89 -1.47
C TYR A 46 3.12 0.14 -1.88
N ARG A 47 4.11 0.39 -1.02
CA ARG A 47 5.21 1.34 -1.31
C ARG A 47 6.01 0.93 -2.54
N LEU A 48 6.33 -0.36 -2.64
CA LEU A 48 7.11 -0.91 -3.74
C LEU A 48 6.27 -1.08 -5.01
N GLY A 49 4.97 -1.30 -4.89
CA GLY A 49 4.05 -1.44 -6.02
C GLY A 49 4.00 -0.23 -6.94
N VAL A 50 4.29 0.97 -6.44
CA VAL A 50 4.42 2.19 -7.27
C VAL A 50 5.54 2.05 -8.31
N LEU A 51 6.62 1.34 -7.99
CA LEU A 51 7.73 1.12 -8.93
C LEU A 51 7.32 0.28 -10.13
N ASN A 52 6.34 -0.63 -9.97
CA ASN A 52 5.82 -1.42 -11.08
C ASN A 52 5.13 -0.55 -12.15
N GLN A 53 4.62 0.63 -11.78
CA GLN A 53 4.05 1.57 -12.76
C GLN A 53 5.09 2.19 -13.69
N MET A 54 6.37 2.15 -13.31
CA MET A 54 7.47 2.65 -14.12
C MET A 54 7.96 1.62 -15.16
N VAL A 55 7.51 0.36 -15.03
CA VAL A 55 7.85 -0.71 -15.97
C VAL A 55 6.83 -0.72 -17.10
N GLY A 56 7.30 -0.72 -18.35
CA GLY A 56 6.43 -0.80 -19.51
C GLY A 56 5.69 -2.14 -19.61
N SER A 57 4.46 -2.12 -20.13
CA SER A 57 3.72 -3.35 -20.41
C SER A 57 4.43 -4.17 -21.50
N VAL A 58 4.64 -5.46 -21.24
CA VAL A 58 5.15 -6.42 -22.22
C VAL A 58 4.04 -7.41 -22.52
N GLU A 59 3.60 -7.46 -23.78
CA GLU A 59 2.56 -8.40 -24.20
C GLU A 59 3.07 -9.85 -24.05
N PRO A 60 2.43 -10.69 -23.21
CA PRO A 60 2.78 -12.10 -23.12
C PRO A 60 2.52 -12.83 -24.45
N ARG A 61 3.19 -13.95 -24.67
CA ARG A 61 2.87 -14.80 -25.84
C ARG A 61 1.41 -15.31 -25.73
N PRO A 62 0.64 -15.39 -26.83
CA PRO A 62 -0.78 -15.79 -26.78
C PRO A 62 -1.04 -17.13 -26.07
N ILE A 63 -0.09 -18.08 -26.18
CA ILE A 63 -0.17 -19.39 -25.53
C ILE A 63 -0.22 -19.31 -23.99
N VAL A 64 0.30 -18.23 -23.39
CA VAL A 64 0.31 -18.05 -21.94
C VAL A 64 -1.11 -18.01 -21.40
N TRP A 65 -2.02 -17.34 -22.10
CA TRP A 65 -3.42 -17.28 -21.68
C TRP A 65 -4.12 -18.64 -21.73
N GLU A 66 -3.87 -19.42 -22.80
CA GLU A 66 -4.40 -20.78 -22.93
C GLU A 66 -3.86 -21.71 -21.84
N ASN A 67 -2.57 -21.61 -21.51
CA ASN A 67 -1.95 -22.38 -20.43
C ASN A 67 -2.52 -21.99 -19.06
N ILE A 68 -2.78 -20.70 -18.83
CA ILE A 68 -3.42 -20.23 -17.60
C ILE A 68 -4.82 -20.82 -17.51
N LYS A 69 -5.67 -20.68 -18.54
CA LYS A 69 -7.02 -21.27 -18.58
C LYS A 69 -6.99 -22.77 -18.29
N ALA A 70 -6.04 -23.50 -18.85
CA ALA A 70 -5.87 -24.92 -18.58
C ALA A 70 -5.47 -25.22 -17.13
N ALA A 71 -4.53 -24.46 -16.57
CA ALA A 71 -4.09 -24.63 -15.19
C ALA A 71 -5.19 -24.34 -14.17
N ILE A 72 -6.06 -23.36 -14.44
CA ILE A 72 -7.20 -23.01 -13.56
C ILE A 72 -8.48 -23.79 -13.86
N GLY A 73 -8.42 -24.82 -14.73
CA GLY A 73 -9.56 -25.67 -15.06
C GLY A 73 -10.65 -25.00 -15.91
N HIS A 74 -10.35 -23.89 -16.57
CA HIS A 74 -11.25 -23.12 -17.44
C HIS A 74 -11.11 -23.49 -18.94
N SER A 75 -10.67 -24.72 -19.26
CA SER A 75 -10.53 -25.20 -20.65
C SER A 75 -11.83 -25.66 -21.32
N GLY A 76 -12.95 -25.69 -20.59
CA GLY A 76 -14.25 -25.99 -21.16
C GLY A 76 -14.93 -24.72 -21.69
N GLU A 77 -15.75 -24.86 -22.73
CA GLU A 77 -16.68 -23.80 -23.16
C GLU A 77 -17.45 -23.30 -21.94
N GLN A 78 -17.22 -22.05 -21.54
CA GLN A 78 -18.06 -21.38 -20.55
C GLN A 78 -19.48 -21.39 -21.10
N ALA A 79 -20.30 -22.32 -20.61
CA ALA A 79 -21.72 -22.29 -20.88
C ALA A 79 -22.23 -20.89 -20.51
N PRO A 80 -23.01 -20.22 -21.39
CA PRO A 80 -23.62 -18.95 -21.05
C PRO A 80 -24.29 -19.10 -19.68
N LEU A 81 -24.18 -18.10 -18.82
CA LEU A 81 -24.97 -18.04 -17.60
C LEU A 81 -26.45 -18.00 -18.00
N VAL A 82 -27.08 -19.17 -18.12
CA VAL A 82 -28.52 -19.30 -18.23
C VAL A 82 -29.05 -19.01 -16.84
N LEU A 83 -29.52 -17.78 -16.63
CA LEU A 83 -30.37 -17.47 -15.49
C LEU A 83 -31.51 -18.49 -15.50
N PRO A 84 -31.79 -19.19 -14.38
CA PRO A 84 -32.95 -20.07 -14.32
C PRO A 84 -34.18 -19.22 -14.62
N GLU A 85 -34.81 -19.48 -15.76
CA GLU A 85 -36.10 -18.91 -16.09
C GLU A 85 -37.06 -19.39 -15.00
N THR A 86 -37.54 -18.45 -14.17
CA THR A 86 -38.51 -18.73 -13.12
C THR A 86 -39.75 -19.30 -13.78
N THR A 87 -39.88 -20.62 -13.76
CA THR A 87 -41.11 -21.29 -14.17
C THR A 87 -42.20 -20.81 -13.20
N PRO A 88 -43.33 -20.28 -13.68
CA PRO A 88 -44.43 -19.91 -12.79
C PRO A 88 -44.93 -21.15 -12.03
N PRO A 89 -45.33 -21.01 -10.76
CA PRO A 89 -45.67 -22.15 -9.92
C PRO A 89 -46.91 -22.86 -10.46
N VAL A 90 -46.75 -24.12 -10.85
CA VAL A 90 -47.86 -25.06 -11.03
C VAL A 90 -48.33 -25.48 -9.64
N VAL A 91 -49.54 -25.06 -9.28
CA VAL A 91 -50.25 -25.55 -8.08
C VAL A 91 -50.50 -27.07 -8.21
N PRO A 92 -50.10 -27.90 -7.24
CA PRO A 92 -50.42 -29.32 -7.27
C PRO A 92 -51.88 -29.54 -6.82
N VAL A 93 -52.69 -30.13 -7.70
CA VAL A 93 -53.97 -30.75 -7.33
C VAL A 93 -53.64 -32.06 -6.61
N VAL A 94 -54.11 -32.19 -5.37
CA VAL A 94 -53.98 -33.40 -4.57
C VAL A 94 -55.04 -34.41 -5.02
N GLU A 95 -54.63 -35.43 -5.77
CA GLU A 95 -55.44 -36.60 -6.07
C GLU A 95 -55.26 -37.65 -4.95
N GLN A 96 -56.30 -37.90 -4.16
CA GLN A 96 -56.30 -38.93 -3.11
C GLN A 96 -56.56 -40.32 -3.73
N ALA A 97 -55.64 -41.28 -3.50
CA ALA A 97 -55.85 -42.69 -3.82
C ALA A 97 -56.35 -43.50 -2.59
N PRO A 98 -57.24 -44.51 -2.74
CA PRO A 98 -57.91 -45.15 -1.60
C PRO A 98 -57.10 -46.26 -0.93
N LEU A 99 -57.35 -46.45 0.36
CA LEU A 99 -56.85 -47.53 1.22
C LEU A 99 -57.36 -48.92 0.79
N ALA A 100 -56.47 -49.90 0.73
CA ALA A 100 -56.81 -51.32 0.76
C ALA A 100 -56.25 -51.96 2.04
N ALA A 101 -57.14 -52.61 2.80
CA ALA A 101 -56.88 -53.25 4.07
C ALA A 101 -56.34 -54.68 3.92
N GLY A 102 -55.40 -55.07 4.79
CA GLY A 102 -55.01 -56.46 5.04
C GLY A 102 -55.17 -56.78 6.54
N PRO A 103 -55.45 -58.05 6.93
CA PRO A 103 -55.79 -58.41 8.30
C PRO A 103 -54.55 -58.46 9.22
N SER A 104 -54.70 -57.97 10.45
CA SER A 104 -53.68 -58.00 11.50
C SER A 104 -53.85 -59.22 12.40
N ASP A 105 -52.77 -60.00 12.55
CA ASP A 105 -52.62 -61.09 13.52
C ASP A 105 -52.24 -60.49 14.89
N ASP A 106 -53.21 -60.43 15.81
CA ASP A 106 -53.13 -59.76 17.11
C ASP A 106 -52.23 -60.45 18.15
N SER A 107 -51.59 -61.57 17.79
CA SER A 107 -50.79 -62.38 18.72
C SER A 107 -49.40 -61.78 19.05
N ASN A 108 -48.95 -60.74 18.34
CA ASN A 108 -47.59 -60.19 18.47
C ASN A 108 -47.50 -58.87 19.27
N VAL A 109 -48.61 -58.29 19.72
CA VAL A 109 -48.66 -56.91 20.28
C VAL A 109 -48.35 -56.88 21.79
N ILE A 110 -48.53 -57.98 22.50
CA ILE A 110 -48.40 -58.00 23.98
C ILE A 110 -46.92 -58.06 24.43
N GLN A 111 -45.99 -58.51 23.58
CA GLN A 111 -44.55 -58.63 23.92
C GLN A 111 -43.73 -57.36 23.62
N LEU A 112 -44.22 -56.44 22.77
CA LEU A 112 -43.47 -55.24 22.36
C LEU A 112 -43.73 -54.02 23.27
N SER A 113 -44.91 -53.96 23.89
CA SER A 113 -45.38 -52.78 24.64
C SER A 113 -44.63 -52.56 25.96
N GLY A 114 -44.09 -53.61 26.58
CA GLY A 114 -43.27 -53.51 27.80
C GLY A 114 -41.85 -52.98 27.57
N ARG A 115 -41.25 -53.29 26.41
CA ARG A 115 -39.86 -52.94 26.08
C ARG A 115 -39.72 -51.54 25.50
N LEU A 116 -40.75 -51.06 24.77
CA LEU A 116 -40.77 -49.72 24.17
C LEU A 116 -41.06 -48.59 25.18
N LYS A 117 -41.78 -48.85 26.27
CA LYS A 117 -42.04 -47.83 27.31
C LYS A 117 -40.74 -47.38 28.02
N ARG A 118 -39.78 -48.29 28.23
CA ARG A 118 -38.49 -47.97 28.89
C ARG A 118 -37.50 -47.26 27.95
N MET A 119 -37.54 -47.52 26.65
CA MET A 119 -36.71 -46.78 25.67
C MET A 119 -37.27 -45.38 25.37
N ARG A 120 -38.59 -45.18 25.42
CA ARG A 120 -39.22 -43.87 25.18
C ARG A 120 -38.94 -42.84 26.29
N THR A 121 -38.73 -43.29 27.53
CA THR A 121 -38.32 -42.41 28.65
C THR A 121 -36.85 -41.97 28.57
N LEU A 122 -35.97 -42.74 27.92
CA LEU A 122 -34.57 -42.37 27.74
C LEU A 122 -34.36 -41.40 26.57
N ALA A 123 -35.09 -41.57 25.46
CA ALA A 123 -35.01 -40.66 24.30
C ALA A 123 -35.63 -39.27 24.57
N SER A 124 -36.64 -39.18 25.45
CA SER A 124 -37.31 -37.91 25.76
C SER A 124 -36.44 -36.96 26.59
N VAL A 125 -35.61 -37.47 27.51
CA VAL A 125 -34.73 -36.63 28.34
C VAL A 125 -33.61 -35.98 27.52
N ALA A 126 -33.01 -36.72 26.57
CA ALA A 126 -31.95 -36.19 25.72
C ALA A 126 -32.44 -35.07 24.78
N THR A 127 -33.66 -35.21 24.24
CA THR A 127 -34.25 -34.22 23.34
C THR A 127 -34.60 -32.91 24.08
N ALA A 128 -35.04 -33.00 25.35
CA ALA A 128 -35.30 -31.83 26.18
C ALA A 128 -34.02 -31.04 26.51
N LEU A 129 -32.90 -31.71 26.78
CA LEU A 129 -31.60 -31.07 27.01
C LEU A 129 -31.07 -30.36 25.76
N ALA A 130 -31.19 -30.99 24.59
CA ALA A 130 -30.79 -30.37 23.33
C ALA A 130 -31.63 -29.13 22.99
N ALA A 131 -32.96 -29.20 23.19
CA ALA A 131 -33.84 -28.05 22.99
C ALA A 131 -33.51 -26.89 23.96
N ALA A 132 -33.17 -27.19 25.22
CA ALA A 132 -32.76 -26.19 26.20
C ALA A 132 -31.43 -25.50 25.83
N LEU A 133 -30.45 -26.26 25.33
CA LEU A 133 -29.17 -25.69 24.86
C LEU A 133 -29.37 -24.80 23.63
N VAL A 134 -30.17 -25.24 22.65
CA VAL A 134 -30.47 -24.43 21.46
C VAL A 134 -31.22 -23.16 21.83
N ALA A 135 -32.20 -23.22 22.74
CA ALA A 135 -32.89 -22.05 23.24
C ALA A 135 -31.93 -21.09 23.99
N MET A 136 -31.01 -21.62 24.80
CA MET A 136 -30.02 -20.81 25.52
C MET A 136 -29.02 -20.13 24.58
N LEU A 137 -28.60 -20.82 23.51
CA LEU A 137 -27.74 -20.26 22.45
C LEU A 137 -28.49 -19.19 21.65
N ALA A 138 -29.75 -19.43 21.31
CA ALA A 138 -30.59 -18.45 20.63
C ALA A 138 -30.80 -17.18 21.49
N ILE A 139 -31.03 -17.34 22.81
CA ILE A 139 -31.12 -16.20 23.73
C ILE A 139 -29.79 -15.43 23.81
N GLN A 140 -28.64 -16.12 23.85
CA GLN A 140 -27.32 -15.47 23.81
C GLN A 140 -27.10 -14.62 22.56
N VAL A 141 -27.60 -15.07 21.40
CA VAL A 141 -27.39 -14.38 20.11
C VAL A 141 -28.38 -13.25 19.89
N TYR A 142 -29.65 -13.44 20.24
CA TYR A 142 -30.73 -12.50 19.88
C TYR A 142 -31.21 -11.60 21.03
N SER A 143 -31.07 -12.02 22.29
CA SER A 143 -31.59 -11.30 23.46
C SER A 143 -30.65 -11.38 24.68
N PRO A 144 -29.42 -10.86 24.57
CA PRO A 144 -28.38 -11.01 25.61
C PRO A 144 -28.73 -10.35 26.95
N ASP A 145 -29.71 -9.44 26.98
CA ASP A 145 -30.14 -8.73 28.19
C ASP A 145 -30.94 -9.61 29.17
N LEU A 146 -31.51 -10.73 28.71
CA LEU A 146 -32.30 -11.66 29.53
C LEU A 146 -31.44 -12.64 30.35
N LEU A 147 -30.12 -12.64 30.20
CA LEU A 147 -29.20 -13.53 30.93
C LEU A 147 -28.75 -12.91 32.27
N PRO A 148 -28.64 -13.71 33.36
CA PRO A 148 -28.09 -13.25 34.64
C PRO A 148 -26.66 -12.72 34.48
N ASP A 149 -26.30 -11.68 35.24
CA ASP A 149 -25.08 -10.90 35.07
C ASP A 149 -23.77 -11.72 35.03
N GLY A 150 -23.74 -12.90 35.66
CA GLY A 150 -22.57 -13.80 35.68
C GLY A 150 -22.27 -14.55 34.37
N LEU A 151 -23.22 -14.62 33.44
CA LEU A 151 -23.09 -15.34 32.16
C LEU A 151 -22.95 -14.41 30.94
N ARG A 152 -22.95 -13.08 31.15
CA ARG A 152 -22.72 -12.11 30.08
C ARG A 152 -21.23 -12.04 29.75
N ALA A 153 -20.88 -12.21 28.48
CA ALA A 153 -19.53 -11.93 28.00
C ALA A 153 -19.25 -10.43 28.20
N LYS A 154 -18.31 -10.10 29.10
CA LYS A 154 -17.97 -8.71 29.40
C LYS A 154 -17.46 -8.02 28.13
N PRO A 155 -18.06 -6.90 27.70
CA PRO A 155 -17.58 -6.15 26.54
C PRO A 155 -16.15 -5.69 26.81
N ARG A 156 -15.20 -6.24 26.05
CA ARG A 156 -13.80 -5.79 26.07
C ARG A 156 -13.72 -4.51 25.27
N ILE A 157 -13.70 -3.37 25.96
CA ILE A 157 -13.43 -2.07 25.34
C ILE A 157 -11.96 -2.08 24.92
N GLN A 158 -11.68 -2.42 23.66
CA GLN A 158 -10.39 -2.13 23.04
C GLN A 158 -10.40 -0.65 22.67
N THR A 159 -9.71 0.17 23.47
CA THR A 159 -9.33 1.52 23.04
C THR A 159 -8.36 1.38 21.88
N VAL A 160 -8.89 1.44 20.66
CA VAL A 160 -8.09 1.64 19.46
C VAL A 160 -7.55 3.05 19.57
N GLU A 161 -6.26 3.17 19.91
CA GLU A 161 -5.55 4.44 19.80
C GLU A 161 -5.44 4.75 18.31
N VAL A 162 -6.42 5.51 17.80
CA VAL A 162 -6.41 6.04 16.44
C VAL A 162 -5.23 7.01 16.38
N LYS A 163 -4.08 6.50 15.94
CA LYS A 163 -2.94 7.30 15.52
C LYS A 163 -3.45 8.19 14.40
N THR A 164 -3.87 9.39 14.78
CA THR A 164 -4.35 10.40 13.85
C THR A 164 -3.23 10.59 12.83
N PRO A 165 -3.49 10.40 11.52
CA PRO A 165 -2.47 10.62 10.50
C PRO A 165 -1.91 12.02 10.72
N ALA A 166 -0.58 12.14 10.66
CA ALA A 166 0.08 13.43 10.76
C ALA A 166 -0.63 14.41 9.80
N PRO A 167 -0.96 15.65 10.24
CA PRO A 167 -1.58 16.63 9.39
C PRO A 167 -0.82 16.71 8.06
N PRO A 168 -1.51 16.80 6.90
CA PRO A 168 -0.84 16.94 5.62
C PRO A 168 0.17 18.09 5.72
N ALA A 169 1.43 17.81 5.38
CA ALA A 169 2.50 18.79 5.44
C ALA A 169 2.05 20.03 4.68
N THR A 170 2.03 21.18 5.36
CA THR A 170 1.69 22.46 4.75
C THR A 170 2.65 22.66 3.56
N PRO A 171 2.14 22.86 2.32
CA PRO A 171 3.02 23.01 1.17
C PRO A 171 3.91 24.24 1.38
N SER A 172 5.21 23.99 1.44
CA SER A 172 6.26 25.00 1.48
C SER A 172 6.34 25.71 0.12
N ALA A 173 6.75 26.98 0.12
CA ALA A 173 7.00 27.67 -1.14
C ALA A 173 8.09 26.93 -1.93
N GLN A 174 7.85 26.74 -3.23
CA GLN A 174 8.83 26.17 -4.15
C GLN A 174 9.29 27.23 -5.13
N TYR A 175 10.60 27.30 -5.29
CA TYR A 175 11.25 28.20 -6.22
C TYR A 175 11.98 27.41 -7.29
N VAL A 176 11.90 27.86 -8.55
CA VAL A 176 12.57 27.24 -9.68
C VAL A 176 13.36 28.29 -10.44
N ALA A 177 14.62 27.99 -10.78
CA ALA A 177 15.43 28.78 -11.70
C ALA A 177 15.76 27.94 -12.94
N LEU A 178 15.50 28.51 -14.13
CA LEU A 178 15.97 27.96 -15.39
C LEU A 178 17.33 28.59 -15.70
N LEU A 179 18.36 27.78 -15.77
CA LEU A 179 19.73 28.21 -16.05
C LEU A 179 19.96 28.09 -17.56
N GLN A 180 20.08 29.23 -18.23
CA GLN A 180 20.16 29.34 -19.68
C GLN A 180 21.49 29.94 -20.10
N GLY A 181 21.93 29.58 -21.31
CA GLY A 181 23.15 30.12 -21.91
C GLY A 181 22.87 31.45 -22.61
N SER A 182 23.87 32.33 -22.65
CA SER A 182 23.75 33.67 -23.26
C SER A 182 23.42 33.66 -24.77
N GLY A 183 23.55 32.51 -25.44
CA GLY A 183 23.32 32.33 -26.88
C GLY A 183 21.88 32.00 -27.30
N GLY A 184 20.88 32.09 -26.41
CA GLY A 184 19.47 31.90 -26.77
C GLY A 184 19.03 30.43 -26.98
N GLY A 185 19.75 29.48 -26.39
CA GLY A 185 19.36 28.06 -26.35
C GLY A 185 18.31 27.74 -25.28
N GLY A 186 17.74 26.54 -25.34
CA GLY A 186 16.86 26.01 -24.29
C GLY A 186 17.55 25.91 -22.91
N PRO A 187 16.80 25.62 -21.84
CA PRO A 187 17.36 25.52 -20.50
C PRO A 187 18.39 24.40 -20.40
N ALA A 188 19.59 24.75 -19.95
CA ALA A 188 20.69 23.82 -19.78
C ALA A 188 20.55 23.05 -18.47
N PHE A 189 20.16 23.76 -17.40
CA PHE A 189 19.87 23.19 -16.08
C PHE A 189 18.58 23.77 -15.49
N ILE A 190 17.92 22.99 -14.64
CA ILE A 190 16.80 23.42 -13.81
C ILE A 190 17.23 23.29 -12.35
N LEU A 191 17.16 24.38 -11.60
CA LEU A 191 17.38 24.40 -10.17
C LEU A 191 16.03 24.52 -9.47
N THR A 192 15.73 23.62 -8.55
CA THR A 192 14.58 23.73 -7.65
C THR A 192 15.06 23.95 -6.22
N VAL A 193 14.39 24.84 -5.49
CA VAL A 193 14.69 25.15 -4.09
C VAL A 193 13.40 25.06 -3.28
N ASP A 194 13.43 24.26 -2.23
CA ASP A 194 12.37 24.19 -1.24
C ASP A 194 12.61 25.24 -0.15
N ALA A 195 11.66 26.15 0.07
CA ALA A 195 11.84 27.27 0.98
C ALA A 195 11.87 26.88 2.46
N ALA A 196 11.22 25.78 2.84
CA ALA A 196 11.12 25.35 4.24
C ALA A 196 12.39 24.63 4.69
N THR A 197 12.86 23.70 3.88
CA THR A 197 14.05 22.89 4.15
C THR A 197 15.34 23.57 3.68
N LYS A 198 15.24 24.56 2.80
CA LYS A 198 16.37 25.18 2.08
C LYS A 198 17.23 24.12 1.37
N ASN A 199 16.62 23.02 0.97
CA ASN A 199 17.24 22.05 0.09
C ASN A 199 17.09 22.53 -1.34
N PHE A 200 18.12 22.27 -2.14
CA PHE A 200 18.03 22.48 -3.57
C PHE A 200 18.36 21.20 -4.33
N THR A 201 17.75 21.05 -5.50
CA THR A 201 18.14 20.05 -6.48
C THR A 201 18.44 20.72 -7.79
N VAL A 202 19.53 20.33 -8.45
CA VAL A 202 19.86 20.79 -9.80
C VAL A 202 19.77 19.61 -10.74
N ARG A 203 19.02 19.79 -11.82
CA ARG A 203 18.85 18.83 -12.90
C ARG A 203 19.45 19.33 -14.19
N LYS A 204 20.19 18.46 -14.87
CA LYS A 204 20.70 18.70 -16.22
C LYS A 204 19.61 18.37 -17.24
N VAL A 205 19.35 19.25 -18.20
CA VAL A 205 18.27 19.08 -19.19
C VAL A 205 18.78 19.20 -20.63
N GLY A 206 19.59 20.23 -20.90
CA GLY A 206 20.07 20.52 -22.26
C GLY A 206 21.55 20.92 -22.33
N ALA A 207 22.29 20.82 -21.23
CA ALA A 207 23.73 21.03 -21.25
C ALA A 207 24.45 19.82 -21.85
N ASP A 208 25.52 20.05 -22.60
CA ASP A 208 26.43 18.97 -22.99
C ASP A 208 27.18 18.39 -21.78
N ALA A 209 27.80 17.22 -21.93
CA ALA A 209 28.72 16.71 -20.91
C ALA A 209 29.86 17.71 -20.68
N ALA A 210 30.28 17.86 -19.42
CA ALA A 210 31.50 18.61 -19.14
C ALA A 210 32.66 17.94 -19.88
N GLU A 211 33.58 18.75 -20.40
CA GLU A 211 34.79 18.25 -21.06
C GLU A 211 35.57 17.30 -20.14
N ALA A 212 36.33 16.37 -20.73
CA ALA A 212 37.14 15.44 -19.96
C ALA A 212 38.09 16.18 -19.00
N GLY A 213 38.03 15.85 -17.71
CA GLY A 213 38.81 16.54 -16.67
C GLY A 213 38.26 17.90 -16.25
N LYS A 214 37.03 18.25 -16.65
CA LYS A 214 36.30 19.44 -16.20
C LYS A 214 35.05 19.04 -15.41
N SER A 215 34.53 19.97 -14.64
CA SER A 215 33.33 19.76 -13.84
C SER A 215 32.47 21.02 -13.86
N PHE A 216 31.15 20.85 -13.93
CA PHE A 216 30.25 21.97 -13.75
C PHE A 216 30.11 22.28 -12.26
N GLU A 217 30.17 23.55 -11.90
CA GLU A 217 29.97 23.98 -10.53
C GLU A 217 28.87 25.03 -10.44
N LEU A 218 27.99 24.88 -9.46
CA LEU A 218 26.89 25.79 -9.20
C LEU A 218 27.31 26.85 -8.18
N TRP A 219 26.95 28.10 -8.46
CA TRP A 219 27.28 29.26 -7.65
C TRP A 219 26.03 30.05 -7.29
N LEU A 220 26.03 30.58 -6.06
CA LEU A 220 25.09 31.58 -5.60
C LEU A 220 25.77 32.96 -5.62
N ILE A 221 25.20 33.88 -6.39
CA ILE A 221 25.69 35.25 -6.56
C ILE A 221 24.62 36.20 -6.04
N SER A 222 24.94 36.99 -5.02
CA SER A 222 24.05 38.00 -4.48
C SER A 222 24.86 39.24 -4.11
N ASP A 223 24.25 40.41 -4.26
CA ASP A 223 24.70 41.71 -3.75
C ASP A 223 24.91 41.73 -2.23
N ARG A 224 24.26 40.82 -1.49
CA ARG A 224 24.43 40.66 -0.04
C ARG A 224 25.65 39.82 0.35
N LEU A 225 26.34 39.24 -0.62
CA LEU A 225 27.53 38.43 -0.40
C LEU A 225 28.75 39.13 -0.99
N PRO A 226 29.90 39.15 -0.27
CA PRO A 226 31.10 39.84 -0.74
C PRO A 226 31.73 39.16 -1.97
N GLN A 227 31.46 37.87 -2.17
CA GLN A 227 31.93 37.09 -3.31
C GLN A 227 30.95 35.95 -3.63
N PRO A 228 30.94 35.41 -4.86
CA PRO A 228 30.18 34.21 -5.21
C PRO A 228 30.44 33.06 -4.24
N ARG A 229 29.39 32.30 -3.93
CA ARG A 229 29.48 31.14 -3.03
C ARG A 229 29.23 29.87 -3.81
N SER A 230 30.18 28.93 -3.74
CA SER A 230 29.99 27.60 -4.31
C SER A 230 28.87 26.87 -3.58
N LEU A 231 27.95 26.31 -4.36
CA LEU A 231 26.95 25.36 -3.92
C LEU A 231 27.38 23.91 -4.22
N GLY A 232 28.54 23.74 -4.86
CA GLY A 232 29.18 22.47 -5.15
C GLY A 232 29.11 22.05 -6.61
N VAL A 233 29.87 20.99 -6.90
CA VAL A 233 29.96 20.38 -8.22
C VAL A 233 28.67 19.63 -8.57
N ILE A 234 28.19 19.88 -9.79
CA ILE A 234 27.09 19.18 -10.42
C ILE A 234 27.63 17.87 -10.97
N GLY A 235 27.12 16.75 -10.46
CA GLY A 235 27.56 15.42 -10.86
C GLY A 235 27.14 15.06 -12.29
N ALA A 236 27.63 13.92 -12.79
CA ALA A 236 27.24 13.38 -14.09
C ALA A 236 25.80 12.85 -14.12
N GLY A 237 25.20 12.58 -12.96
CA GLY A 237 23.82 12.13 -12.84
C GLY A 237 22.81 13.26 -13.05
N ASP A 238 21.56 12.88 -13.35
CA ASP A 238 20.50 13.84 -13.68
C ASP A 238 20.09 14.72 -12.49
N PHE A 239 20.44 14.37 -11.25
CA PHE A 239 20.08 15.13 -10.06
C PHE A 239 21.25 15.26 -9.09
N THR A 240 21.52 16.48 -8.62
CA THR A 240 22.41 16.76 -7.49
C THR A 240 21.64 17.52 -6.41
N ALA A 241 21.54 16.94 -5.21
CA ALA A 241 20.85 17.55 -4.07
C ALA A 241 21.83 17.78 -2.92
N ARG A 242 21.85 18.99 -2.33
CA ARG A 242 22.73 19.31 -1.19
C ARG A 242 22.08 20.32 -0.22
N PRO A 243 22.37 20.24 1.09
CA PRO A 243 21.81 21.15 2.10
C PRO A 243 22.62 22.44 2.30
N VAL A 244 23.32 22.94 1.27
CA VAL A 244 24.26 24.09 1.40
C VAL A 244 23.54 25.42 1.63
N LEU A 245 22.31 25.56 1.12
CA LEU A 245 21.56 26.81 1.24
C LEU A 245 21.02 27.07 2.65
N SER A 246 21.05 26.07 3.55
CA SER A 246 20.58 26.18 4.93
C SER A 246 21.22 27.34 5.71
N SER A 247 22.46 27.67 5.37
CA SER A 247 23.26 28.74 5.97
C SER A 247 22.87 30.17 5.55
N TYR A 248 22.02 30.36 4.54
CA TYR A 248 21.60 31.67 4.05
C TYR A 248 20.15 32.00 4.43
N ASP A 249 19.83 33.28 4.53
CA ASP A 249 18.44 33.73 4.71
C ASP A 249 17.63 33.62 3.41
N ALA A 250 16.30 33.51 3.55
CA ALA A 250 15.40 33.32 2.42
C ALA A 250 15.46 34.47 1.40
N ASN A 251 15.67 35.71 1.85
CA ASN A 251 15.75 36.85 0.93
C ASN A 251 17.03 36.81 0.09
N THR A 252 18.16 36.41 0.68
CA THR A 252 19.42 36.20 -0.05
C THR A 252 19.27 35.09 -1.08
N ILE A 253 18.63 33.97 -0.73
CA ILE A 253 18.37 32.85 -1.66
C ILE A 253 17.47 33.32 -2.82
N ASN A 254 16.34 33.94 -2.51
CA ASN A 254 15.32 34.30 -3.49
C ASN A 254 15.75 35.44 -4.42
N ALA A 255 16.57 36.38 -3.93
CA ALA A 255 17.09 37.49 -4.73
C ALA A 255 18.39 37.16 -5.48
N ALA A 256 19.02 36.01 -5.20
CA ALA A 256 20.28 35.64 -5.81
C ALA A 256 20.13 35.32 -7.30
N THR A 257 21.24 35.52 -8.01
CA THR A 257 21.47 34.96 -9.34
C THR A 257 22.26 33.67 -9.17
N TYR A 258 21.74 32.61 -9.77
CA TYR A 258 22.41 31.31 -9.81
C TYR A 258 23.18 31.20 -11.11
N ALA A 259 24.40 30.69 -11.02
CA ALA A 259 25.33 30.62 -12.13
C ALA A 259 26.03 29.26 -12.17
N VAL A 260 26.30 28.76 -13.37
CA VAL A 260 27.09 27.55 -13.59
C VAL A 260 28.34 27.91 -14.37
N THR A 261 29.49 27.48 -13.85
CA THR A 261 30.80 27.64 -14.49
C THR A 261 31.38 26.27 -14.86
N VAL A 262 32.39 26.29 -15.73
CA VAL A 262 33.20 25.09 -16.06
C VAL A 262 34.50 25.20 -15.29
N GLU A 263 34.65 24.35 -14.29
CA GLU A 263 35.81 24.33 -13.41
C GLU A 263 36.70 23.13 -13.75
N GLN A 264 37.89 23.08 -13.16
CA GLN A 264 38.73 21.88 -13.19
C GLN A 264 38.05 20.67 -12.54
N ALA A 265 38.62 19.48 -12.75
CA ALA A 265 38.11 18.25 -12.17
C ALA A 265 37.93 18.38 -10.66
N GLY A 266 36.71 18.13 -10.17
CA GLY A 266 36.38 18.27 -8.75
C GLY A 266 35.94 19.67 -8.31
N GLY A 267 35.87 20.64 -9.22
CA GLY A 267 35.39 22.00 -8.95
C GLY A 267 36.51 22.97 -8.56
N SER A 268 36.11 24.11 -8.00
CA SER A 268 36.99 25.17 -7.54
C SER A 268 37.70 24.79 -6.22
N PRO A 269 39.03 24.78 -6.19
CA PRO A 269 39.81 24.41 -5.01
C PRO A 269 39.82 25.48 -3.92
N ASP A 270 39.62 26.75 -4.27
CA ASP A 270 39.67 27.89 -3.33
C ASP A 270 38.28 28.50 -3.05
N GLY A 271 37.22 27.90 -3.62
CA GLY A 271 35.85 28.37 -3.48
C GLY A 271 35.57 29.68 -4.22
N LYS A 272 36.37 30.02 -5.24
CA LYS A 272 36.14 31.13 -6.17
C LYS A 272 35.95 30.61 -7.61
N PRO A 273 35.11 31.26 -8.43
CA PRO A 273 34.99 30.88 -9.84
C PRO A 273 36.32 31.08 -10.58
N HIS A 274 36.81 30.07 -11.30
CA HIS A 274 38.00 30.20 -12.16
C HIS A 274 37.63 30.44 -13.64
N SER A 275 36.35 30.28 -13.99
CA SER A 275 35.84 30.60 -15.32
C SER A 275 34.60 31.49 -15.26
N THR A 276 34.28 32.12 -16.40
CA THR A 276 33.08 32.93 -16.54
C THR A 276 31.84 32.04 -16.51
N PRO A 277 30.74 32.49 -15.87
CA PRO A 277 29.47 31.79 -15.94
C PRO A 277 29.00 31.57 -17.38
N ILE A 278 28.70 30.32 -17.72
CA ILE A 278 28.18 29.94 -19.04
C ILE A 278 26.66 29.77 -19.03
N TYR A 279 26.08 29.48 -17.86
CA TYR A 279 24.64 29.43 -17.65
C TYR A 279 24.25 30.24 -16.43
N THR A 280 23.17 31.02 -16.53
CA THR A 280 22.68 31.84 -15.42
C THR A 280 21.16 31.86 -15.36
N GLY A 281 20.61 32.15 -14.19
CA GLY A 281 19.16 32.25 -13.98
C GLY A 281 18.83 32.79 -12.60
N LYS A 282 17.59 33.26 -12.43
CA LYS A 282 17.05 33.73 -11.15
C LYS A 282 15.95 32.79 -10.69
N LEU A 283 15.78 32.68 -9.38
CA LEU A 283 14.65 31.95 -8.81
C LEU A 283 13.33 32.65 -9.11
N ILE A 284 12.34 31.85 -9.46
CA ILE A 284 10.97 32.25 -9.67
C ILE A 284 10.11 31.40 -8.74
N GLU A 285 9.21 32.03 -8.01
CA GLU A 285 8.25 31.31 -7.17
C GLU A 285 7.24 30.58 -8.06
N THR A 286 7.18 29.25 -7.97
CA THR A 286 6.26 28.42 -8.76
C THR A 286 5.09 27.90 -7.95
N VAL A 287 5.30 27.70 -6.64
CA VAL A 287 4.25 27.32 -5.70
C VAL A 287 4.35 28.27 -4.50
N PRO A 288 3.31 29.07 -4.23
CA PRO A 288 3.31 29.91 -3.04
C PRO A 288 3.13 29.06 -1.78
N ALA A 289 3.76 29.48 -0.68
CA ALA A 289 3.50 28.86 0.63
C ALA A 289 2.02 29.03 0.98
N ALA A 290 1.39 27.96 1.50
CA ALA A 290 0.06 28.09 2.07
C ALA A 290 0.10 29.07 3.25
N ARG A 291 -0.69 30.16 3.16
CA ARG A 291 -0.87 31.15 4.23
C ARG A 291 -1.77 30.62 5.33
#